data_AF-A0A124JXV2-F1
#
_entry.id   AF-A0A124JXV2-F1
#
_cell.length_a   1.000
_cell.length_b   1.000
_cell.length_c   1.000
_cell.angle_alpha   90.00
_cell.angle_beta   90.00
_cell.angle_gamma   90.00
#
_symmetry.space_group_name_H-M   'P 1'
#
loop_
_entity.id
_entity.type
_entity.pdbx_description
1 polymer ?
#
loop_
_entity_poly.entity_id
_entity_poly.type
_entity_poly.pdbx_seq_one_letter_code
_entity_poly.pdbx_strand_id
1 'polypeptide(L)' 'MSQIVACGMPTTISIGVATAPADGEHLLQILECTDSRLYAAKRAGRNSVASGLRVELTPQAA' A
#
# COMPACT_ATOMS: atom_id res chain seq x y z
N MET A 1 -11.77 17.06 -4.10
CA MET A 1 -10.83 16.35 -3.20
C MET A 1 -11.65 15.63 -2.15
N SER A 2 -11.79 14.31 -2.28
CA SER A 2 -12.58 13.49 -1.36
C SER A 2 -11.77 13.23 -0.09
N GLN A 3 -12.29 13.66 1.07
CA GLN A 3 -11.67 13.43 2.38
C GLN A 3 -12.25 12.14 2.98
N ILE A 4 -11.39 11.30 3.57
CA ILE A 4 -11.86 10.23 4.45
C ILE A 4 -12.09 10.87 5.82
N VAL A 5 -13.30 10.70 6.38
CA VAL A 5 -13.68 11.28 7.67
C VAL A 5 -14.04 10.16 8.64
N ALA A 6 -13.41 10.14 9.82
CA ALA A 6 -13.75 9.25 10.91
C ALA A 6 -14.02 10.08 12.17
N CYS A 7 -15.18 9.87 12.82
CA CYS A 7 -15.61 10.67 13.97
C CYS A 7 -15.57 12.19 13.73
N GLY A 8 -15.93 12.65 12.52
CA GLY A 8 -15.90 14.07 12.16
C GLY A 8 -14.50 14.67 11.94
N MET A 9 -13.42 13.87 11.98
CA MET A 9 -12.04 14.33 11.81
C MET A 9 -11.45 13.87 10.47
N PRO A 10 -10.65 14.72 9.79
CA PRO A 10 -9.86 14.31 8.62
C PRO A 10 -8.98 13.12 8.97
N THR A 11 -9.08 12.05 8.18
CA THR A 11 -8.40 10.79 8.43
C THR A 11 -7.64 10.35 7.19
N THR A 12 -6.47 9.77 7.40
CA THR A 12 -5.64 9.18 6.34
C THR A 12 -5.58 7.67 6.50
N ILE A 13 -5.30 6.96 5.41
CA ILE A 13 -5.04 5.51 5.44
C ILE A 13 -3.59 5.22 5.07
N SER A 14 -3.07 4.08 5.52
CA SER A 14 -1.82 3.51 5.01
C SER A 14 -2.13 2.18 4.37
N ILE A 15 -1.45 1.87 3.28
CA ILE A 15 -1.81 0.72 2.44
C ILE A 15 -0.55 -0.11 2.16
N GLY A 16 -0.62 -1.40 2.45
CA GLY A 16 0.31 -2.40 1.94
C GLY A 16 -0.30 -3.08 0.73
N VAL A 17 0.49 -3.34 -0.31
CA VAL A 17 0.04 -4.02 -1.53
C VAL A 17 0.96 -5.19 -1.82
N ALA A 18 0.40 -6.35 -2.14
CA ALA A 18 1.12 -7.49 -2.69
C ALA A 18 0.40 -8.05 -3.93
N THR A 19 1.15 -8.73 -4.80
CA THR A 19 0.67 -9.27 -6.06
C THR A 19 0.98 -10.76 -6.15
N ALA A 20 -0.04 -11.59 -6.36
CA ALA A 20 0.16 -12.99 -6.69
C ALA A 20 0.40 -13.16 -8.21
N PRO A 21 1.32 -14.05 -8.65
CA PRO A 21 2.17 -14.91 -7.83
C PRO A 21 3.50 -14.26 -7.37
N ALA A 22 3.80 -13.02 -7.78
CA ALA A 22 5.10 -12.38 -7.58
C ALA A 22 5.57 -12.27 -6.12
N ASP A 23 4.64 -12.07 -5.18
CA ASP A 23 4.89 -11.88 -3.76
C ASP A 23 4.49 -13.11 -2.91
N GLY A 24 4.10 -14.21 -3.56
CA GLY A 24 3.61 -15.43 -2.92
C GLY A 24 2.64 -16.20 -3.82
N GLU A 25 2.70 -17.52 -3.77
CA GLU A 25 1.80 -18.38 -4.56
C GLU A 25 0.51 -18.74 -3.81
N HIS A 26 0.50 -18.56 -2.50
CA HIS A 26 -0.61 -18.93 -1.64
C HIS A 26 -1.12 -17.73 -0.83
N LEU A 27 -2.41 -17.78 -0.49
CA LEU A 27 -3.10 -16.68 0.19
C LEU A 27 -2.37 -16.18 1.45
N LEU A 28 -1.90 -17.09 2.31
CA LEU A 28 -1.21 -16.70 3.54
C LEU A 28 0.10 -15.95 3.27
N GLN A 29 0.88 -16.36 2.26
CA GLN A 29 2.12 -15.69 1.87
C GLN A 29 1.83 -14.27 1.35
N ILE A 30 0.77 -14.12 0.54
CA ILE A 30 0.33 -12.83 0.02
C ILE A 30 -0.13 -11.90 1.15
N LEU A 31 -0.89 -12.43 2.12
CA LEU A 31 -1.34 -11.65 3.28
C LEU A 31 -0.16 -11.23 4.17
N GLU A 32 0.78 -12.13 4.45
CA GLU A 32 2.00 -11.82 5.21
C GLU A 32 2.83 -10.73 4.52
N CYS A 33 3.03 -10.83 3.21
CA CYS A 33 3.74 -9.82 2.44
C CYS A 33 3.00 -8.46 2.44
N THR A 34 1.68 -8.48 2.28
CA THR A 34 0.84 -7.28 2.32
C THR A 34 0.94 -6.59 3.68
N ASP A 35 0.87 -7.35 4.77
CA ASP A 35 0.87 -6.81 6.12
C ASP A 35 2.24 -6.24 6.50
N SER A 36 3.33 -6.91 6.10
CA SER A 36 4.70 -6.38 6.22
C SER A 36 4.85 -5.02 5.53
N ARG A 37 4.32 -4.86 4.32
CA ARG A 37 4.35 -3.59 3.57
C ARG A 37 3.45 -2.53 4.19
N LEU A 38 2.27 -2.90 4.67
CA LEU A 38 1.41 -1.99 5.44
C LEU A 38 2.14 -1.46 6.67
N TYR A 39 2.86 -2.33 7.36
CA TYR A 39 3.67 -1.94 8.51
C TYR A 39 4.82 -1.00 8.12
N ALA A 40 5.47 -1.25 6.97
CA ALA A 40 6.48 -0.33 6.43
C ALA A 40 5.90 1.06 6.13
N ALA A 41 4.72 1.15 5.48
CA ALA A 41 4.04 2.42 5.23
C ALA A 41 3.70 3.17 6.54
N LYS A 42 3.24 2.45 7.56
CA LYS A 42 2.99 3.04 8.90
C LYS A 42 4.27 3.58 9.53
N ARG A 43 5.39 2.85 9.44
CA ARG A 43 6.69 3.25 9.98
C ARG A 43 7.34 4.41 9.22
N ALA A 44 7.05 4.56 7.93
CA ALA A 44 7.52 5.65 7.08
C ALA A 44 6.80 6.99 7.32
N GLY A 45 5.89 7.06 8.31
CA GLY A 45 5.14 8.27 8.63
C GLY A 45 3.64 8.19 8.35
N ARG A 46 3.11 7.02 7.97
CA ARG A 46 1.70 6.78 7.60
C ARG A 46 1.33 7.54 6.31
N ASN A 47 0.03 7.66 6.02
CA ASN A 47 -0.53 8.29 4.83
C ASN A 47 0.22 7.97 3.52
N SER A 48 0.59 6.70 3.36
CA SER A 48 1.46 6.25 2.27
C SER A 48 1.09 4.84 1.83
N VAL A 49 1.56 4.50 0.63
CA VAL A 49 1.39 3.20 0.00
C VAL A 49 2.76 2.54 -0.12
N ALA A 50 2.86 1.28 0.29
CA ALA A 50 4.04 0.47 0.11
C ALA A 50 3.72 -0.79 -0.73
N SER A 51 4.47 -0.99 -1.80
CA SER A 51 4.35 -2.13 -2.73
C SER A 51 5.72 -2.73 -3.05
N GLY A 52 5.72 -3.93 -3.63
CA GLY A 52 6.89 -4.58 -4.20
C GLY A 52 7.03 -4.18 -5.66
N LEU A 53 8.26 -3.90 -6.08
CA LEU A 53 8.66 -3.24 -7.34
C LEU A 53 8.39 -1.73 -7.34
N ARG A 54 9.49 -0.97 -7.40
CA ARG A 54 9.47 0.36 -8.03
C ARG A 54 9.43 0.12 -9.53
N VAL A 55 8.27 0.28 -10.14
CA VAL A 55 8.22 0.53 -11.58
C VAL A 55 8.65 1.98 -11.75
N GLU A 56 9.76 2.24 -12.45
CA GLU A 56 9.98 3.57 -13.02
C GLU A 56 8.81 3.83 -13.97
N LEU A 57 7.87 4.65 -13.53
CA LEU A 57 6.83 5.14 -14.41
C LEU A 57 7.52 6.04 -15.43
N THR A 58 7.81 5.52 -16.62
CA THR A 58 7.89 6.40 -17.80
C THR A 58 6.61 7.22 -17.82
N PRO A 59 6.68 8.56 -17.92
CA PRO A 59 5.49 9.39 -17.96
C PRO A 59 4.54 8.82 -19.01
N GLN A 60 3.31 8.49 -18.59
CA GLN A 60 2.25 8.17 -19.53
C GLN A 60 2.09 9.41 -20.41
N ALA A 61 2.60 9.36 -21.64
CA ALA A 61 2.48 10.45 -22.59
C ALA A 61 1.01 10.87 -22.68
N ALA A 62 0.77 12.15 -22.40
CA ALA A 62 -0.53 12.79 -22.36
C ALA A 62 -1.17 12.85 -23.76
#